data_AF-A0A954VZE4-F1
#
_entry.id   AF-A0A954VZE4-F1
#
_cell.length_a   1.000
_cell.length_b   1.000
_cell.length_c   1.000
_cell.angle_alpha   90.00
_cell.angle_beta   90.00
_cell.angle_gamma   90.00
#
_symmetry.space_group_name_H-M   'P 1'
#
loop_
_entity.id
_entity.type
_entity.pdbx_description
1 polymer ?
#
loop_
_entity_poly.entity_id
_entity_poly.type
_entity_poly.pdbx_seq_one_letter_code
_entity_poly.pdbx_strand_id
1 'polypeptide(L)'
;GTPGRAAAGLPGDLNGDGQQTGEDIDTFCRTNDLAFDFDGSGALDFGDLQILVQQYFQTSFGDANLDGIFNSSDFVSVFVAGQYEDAIADNSTWSTGDWNCDGEFSTQDLVVAFQFGSFVAAAETADSSASPVDAVFALRTSQVRHWQSMQEAAANQEQVGDGPALHVKRLDKQAIDSLFQA
;
A
#
# COMPACT_ATOMS: atom_id res chain seq x y z
N GLY A 1 3.96 -51.32 -16.72
CA GLY A 1 3.64 -49.99 -17.25
C GLY A 1 3.79 -49.00 -16.14
N THR A 2 4.60 -47.97 -16.32
CA THR A 2 4.68 -46.85 -15.37
C THR A 2 3.37 -46.07 -15.50
N PRO A 3 2.56 -45.88 -14.45
CA PRO A 3 1.40 -45.02 -14.54
C PRO A 3 1.87 -43.59 -14.82
N GLY A 4 1.19 -42.94 -15.77
CA GLY A 4 1.44 -41.55 -16.12
C GLY A 4 1.32 -40.65 -14.90
N ARG A 5 2.40 -39.94 -14.58
CA ARG A 5 2.32 -38.72 -13.78
C ARG A 5 1.45 -37.75 -14.58
N ALA A 6 0.25 -37.43 -14.08
CA ALA A 6 -0.36 -36.15 -14.38
C ALA A 6 0.72 -35.07 -14.22
N ALA A 7 0.72 -34.06 -15.10
CA ALA A 7 1.65 -32.94 -15.02
C ALA A 7 1.83 -32.57 -13.54
N ALA A 8 3.04 -32.77 -13.01
CA ALA A 8 3.31 -32.42 -11.63
C ALA A 8 2.95 -30.94 -11.51
N GLY A 9 1.95 -30.60 -10.68
CA GLY A 9 1.58 -29.22 -10.41
C GLY A 9 2.84 -28.42 -10.08
N LEU A 10 2.84 -27.13 -10.42
CA LEU A 10 3.97 -26.27 -10.08
C LEU A 10 4.25 -26.43 -8.58
N PRO A 11 5.51 -26.68 -8.15
CA PRO A 11 5.81 -26.74 -6.71
C PRO A 11 5.32 -25.45 -6.05
N GLY A 12 4.40 -25.50 -5.09
CA GLY A 12 3.78 -24.30 -4.50
C GLY A 12 2.42 -23.87 -5.09
N ASP A 13 1.89 -24.57 -6.09
CA ASP A 13 0.48 -24.49 -6.52
C ASP A 13 -0.35 -25.42 -5.61
N LEU A 14 -0.90 -24.84 -4.54
CA LEU A 14 -1.58 -25.56 -3.46
C LEU A 14 -3.06 -25.74 -3.78
N ASN A 15 -3.66 -24.84 -4.58
CA ASN A 15 -5.06 -24.92 -4.96
C ASN A 15 -5.30 -25.76 -6.25
N GLY A 16 -4.23 -26.09 -6.99
CA GLY A 16 -4.25 -26.92 -8.20
C GLY A 16 -4.76 -26.19 -9.44
N ASP A 17 -4.72 -24.87 -9.46
CA ASP A 17 -5.22 -24.05 -10.57
C ASP A 17 -4.18 -23.82 -11.68
N GLY A 18 -2.94 -24.27 -11.46
CA GLY A 18 -1.83 -24.17 -12.40
C GLY A 18 -1.08 -22.85 -12.34
N GLN A 19 -1.35 -21.99 -11.36
CA GLN A 19 -0.64 -20.75 -11.08
C GLN A 19 -0.06 -20.77 -9.66
N GLN A 20 0.92 -19.91 -9.41
CA GLN A 20 1.45 -19.65 -8.07
C GLN A 20 1.08 -18.20 -7.74
N THR A 21 0.10 -18.02 -6.86
CA THR A 21 -0.45 -16.71 -6.50
C THR A 21 -0.57 -16.56 -4.99
N GLY A 22 -0.98 -15.38 -4.52
CA GLY A 22 -1.27 -15.16 -3.11
C GLY A 22 -2.33 -16.12 -2.57
N GLU A 23 -3.24 -16.62 -3.42
CA GLU A 23 -4.28 -17.58 -3.02
C GLU A 23 -3.69 -18.93 -2.56
N ASP A 24 -2.53 -19.34 -3.07
CA ASP A 24 -1.85 -20.55 -2.62
C ASP A 24 -1.23 -20.37 -1.23
N ILE A 25 -0.67 -19.18 -0.97
CA ILE A 25 -0.15 -18.83 0.36
C ILE A 25 -1.32 -18.71 1.35
N ASP A 26 -2.42 -18.08 0.94
CA ASP A 26 -3.64 -18.02 1.76
C ASP A 26 -4.22 -19.42 2.02
N THR A 27 -4.11 -20.33 1.05
CA THR A 27 -4.49 -21.75 1.21
C THR A 27 -3.61 -22.44 2.25
N PHE A 28 -2.30 -22.17 2.23
CA PHE A 28 -1.37 -22.64 3.25
C PHE A 28 -1.75 -22.12 4.65
N CYS A 29 -2.04 -20.82 4.80
CA CYS A 29 -2.37 -20.23 6.09
C CYS A 29 -3.68 -20.78 6.69
N ARG A 30 -4.62 -21.26 5.86
CA ARG A 30 -5.96 -21.69 6.29
C ARG A 30 -6.10 -23.20 6.45
N THR A 31 -5.09 -23.98 6.05
CA THR A 31 -5.13 -25.45 6.10
C THR A 31 -4.38 -26.00 7.32
N ASN A 32 -4.58 -27.28 7.59
CA ASN A 32 -3.79 -28.06 8.55
C ASN A 32 -3.33 -29.39 7.90
N ASP A 33 -3.22 -29.38 6.57
CA ASP A 33 -2.82 -30.57 5.81
C ASP A 33 -1.30 -30.75 5.88
N LEU A 34 -0.87 -31.82 6.57
CA LEU A 34 0.54 -32.22 6.65
C LEU A 34 1.12 -32.64 5.29
N ALA A 35 0.31 -32.72 4.22
CA ALA A 35 0.86 -32.78 2.87
C ALA A 35 1.70 -31.53 2.50
N PHE A 36 1.55 -30.42 3.23
CA PHE A 36 2.31 -29.19 3.08
C PHE A 36 3.39 -28.99 4.16
N ASP A 37 3.72 -30.04 4.93
CA ASP A 37 4.93 -30.13 5.74
C ASP A 37 6.14 -30.31 4.80
N PHE A 38 6.72 -29.19 4.40
CA PHE A 38 7.79 -29.12 3.41
C PHE A 38 9.17 -29.37 4.03
N ASP A 39 9.35 -29.07 5.32
CA ASP A 39 10.61 -29.31 6.02
C ASP A 39 10.71 -30.72 6.63
N GLY A 40 9.59 -31.46 6.69
CA GLY A 40 9.49 -32.82 7.20
C GLY A 40 9.54 -32.90 8.72
N SER A 41 9.22 -31.82 9.42
CA SER A 41 9.22 -31.73 10.88
C SER A 41 8.06 -32.50 11.54
N GLY A 42 7.02 -32.83 10.78
CA GLY A 42 5.78 -33.43 11.25
C GLY A 42 4.77 -32.41 11.80
N ALA A 43 5.01 -31.12 11.59
CA ALA A 43 4.10 -30.02 11.87
C ALA A 43 3.87 -29.20 10.60
N LEU A 44 2.76 -28.46 10.54
CA LEU A 44 2.57 -27.40 9.57
C LEU A 44 2.82 -26.09 10.31
N ASP A 45 3.98 -25.47 10.10
CA ASP A 45 4.39 -24.29 10.86
C ASP A 45 5.12 -23.23 10.02
N PHE A 46 5.72 -22.24 10.69
CA PHE A 46 6.40 -21.13 10.03
C PHE A 46 7.62 -21.60 9.20
N GLY A 47 8.24 -22.73 9.55
CA GLY A 47 9.31 -23.34 8.76
C GLY A 47 8.84 -23.72 7.36
N ASP A 48 7.64 -24.29 7.27
CA ASP A 48 7.03 -24.65 5.99
C ASP A 48 6.62 -23.41 5.19
N LEU A 49 6.05 -22.40 5.84
CA LEU A 49 5.73 -21.11 5.21
C LEU A 49 6.99 -20.50 4.59
N GLN A 50 8.11 -20.54 5.32
CA GLN A 50 9.38 -20.03 4.83
C GLN A 50 9.85 -20.79 3.57
N ILE A 51 9.70 -22.11 3.53
CA ILE A 51 10.03 -22.91 2.34
C ILE A 51 9.10 -22.54 1.17
N LEU A 52 7.80 -22.41 1.42
CA LEU A 52 6.82 -22.03 0.40
C LEU A 52 7.21 -20.69 -0.26
N VAL A 53 7.39 -19.65 0.54
CA VAL A 53 7.68 -18.28 0.06
C VAL A 53 9.05 -18.20 -0.62
N GLN A 54 10.10 -18.73 0.02
CA GLN A 54 11.47 -18.51 -0.44
C GLN A 54 11.94 -19.51 -1.48
N GLN A 55 11.49 -20.77 -1.42
CA GLN A 55 11.97 -21.83 -2.32
C GLN A 55 11.03 -22.09 -3.48
N TYR A 56 9.70 -22.06 -3.25
CA TYR A 56 8.74 -22.35 -4.30
C TYR A 56 8.28 -21.09 -5.05
N PHE A 57 7.92 -20.03 -4.32
CA PHE A 57 7.58 -18.73 -4.93
C PHE A 57 8.81 -17.92 -5.35
N GLN A 58 9.99 -18.28 -4.86
CA GLN A 58 11.26 -17.58 -5.15
C GLN A 58 11.19 -16.08 -4.86
N THR A 59 10.42 -15.69 -3.84
CA THR A 59 10.29 -14.31 -3.38
C THR A 59 10.69 -14.19 -1.91
N SER A 60 10.43 -13.03 -1.30
CA SER A 60 10.73 -12.73 0.08
C SER A 60 9.46 -12.30 0.82
N PHE A 61 9.44 -12.48 2.13
CA PHE A 61 8.37 -11.93 2.97
C PHE A 61 8.28 -10.42 2.76
N GLY A 62 7.05 -9.90 2.76
CA GLY A 62 6.80 -8.49 2.45
C GLY A 62 6.46 -8.19 1.00
N ASP A 63 6.76 -9.08 0.05
CA ASP A 63 6.34 -8.96 -1.36
C ASP A 63 4.86 -9.33 -1.50
N ALA A 64 3.98 -8.34 -1.30
CA ALA A 64 2.54 -8.54 -1.23
C ALA A 64 1.91 -8.74 -2.62
N ASN A 65 2.55 -8.21 -3.68
CA ASN A 65 2.05 -8.34 -5.04
C ASN A 65 2.72 -9.50 -5.82
N LEU A 66 3.68 -10.19 -5.20
CA LEU A 66 4.45 -11.31 -5.75
C LEU A 66 5.20 -10.95 -7.05
N ASP A 67 5.69 -9.72 -7.15
CA ASP A 67 6.50 -9.26 -8.29
C ASP A 67 7.99 -9.61 -8.17
N GLY A 68 8.38 -10.25 -7.07
CA GLY A 68 9.73 -10.68 -6.74
C GLY A 68 10.55 -9.63 -5.99
N ILE A 69 9.97 -8.47 -5.66
CA ILE A 69 10.68 -7.36 -5.04
C ILE A 69 9.87 -6.76 -3.89
N PHE A 70 10.24 -7.10 -2.66
CA PHE A 70 9.71 -6.38 -1.49
C PHE A 70 10.21 -4.92 -1.48
N ASN A 71 9.31 -3.97 -1.74
CA ASN A 71 9.61 -2.55 -1.78
C ASN A 71 8.43 -1.67 -1.30
N SER A 72 8.50 -0.36 -1.54
CA SER A 72 7.43 0.57 -1.16
C SER A 72 6.07 0.31 -1.82
N SER A 73 6.02 -0.32 -3.00
CA SER A 73 4.76 -0.64 -3.67
C SER A 73 3.93 -1.64 -2.86
N ASP A 74 4.59 -2.60 -2.21
CA ASP A 74 3.94 -3.59 -1.35
C ASP A 74 3.33 -2.94 -0.11
N PHE A 75 4.06 -2.02 0.50
CA PHE A 75 3.51 -1.25 1.61
C PHE A 75 2.29 -0.43 1.18
N VAL A 76 2.34 0.21 0.00
CA VAL A 76 1.18 0.94 -0.51
C VAL A 76 0.01 -0.01 -0.75
N SER A 77 0.20 -1.21 -1.31
CA SER A 77 -0.90 -2.14 -1.53
C SER A 77 -1.55 -2.62 -0.23
N VAL A 78 -0.77 -3.06 0.76
CA VAL A 78 -1.31 -3.57 2.03
C VAL A 78 -1.97 -2.47 2.87
N PHE A 79 -1.40 -1.26 2.91
CA PHE A 79 -2.03 -0.15 3.65
C PHE A 79 -3.28 0.39 2.97
N VAL A 80 -3.38 0.32 1.64
CA VAL A 80 -4.62 0.67 0.91
C VAL A 80 -5.75 -0.34 1.19
N ALA A 81 -5.43 -1.60 1.50
CA ALA A 81 -6.43 -2.58 1.93
C ALA A 81 -7.07 -2.21 3.27
N GLY A 82 -6.37 -1.45 4.11
CA GLY A 82 -6.93 -0.85 5.33
C GLY A 82 -7.12 -1.83 6.49
N GLN A 83 -6.40 -2.96 6.49
CA GLN A 83 -6.52 -4.03 7.49
C GLN A 83 -5.48 -3.95 8.61
N TYR A 84 -4.55 -3.00 8.54
CA TYR A 84 -3.52 -2.82 9.56
C TYR A 84 -4.15 -2.47 10.92
N GLU A 85 -4.04 -3.38 11.88
CA GLU A 85 -4.51 -3.20 13.26
C GLU A 85 -6.00 -2.75 13.32
N ASP A 86 -6.85 -3.27 12.42
CA ASP A 86 -8.26 -2.85 12.29
C ASP A 86 -9.21 -3.54 13.29
N ALA A 87 -8.71 -4.55 14.01
CA ALA A 87 -9.42 -5.40 14.98
C ALA A 87 -10.54 -6.27 14.38
N ILE A 88 -10.49 -6.56 13.08
CA ILE A 88 -11.40 -7.48 12.40
C ILE A 88 -10.69 -8.81 12.16
N ALA A 89 -10.95 -9.75 13.07
CA ALA A 89 -10.39 -11.10 13.02
C ALA A 89 -10.53 -11.79 11.63
N ASP A 90 -9.45 -12.45 11.20
CA ASP A 90 -9.37 -13.36 10.05
C ASP A 90 -9.70 -12.69 8.70
N ASN A 91 -9.54 -11.37 8.60
CA ASN A 91 -9.84 -10.62 7.37
C ASN A 91 -8.63 -10.43 6.45
N SER A 92 -7.44 -10.78 6.92
CA SER A 92 -6.19 -10.56 6.20
C SER A 92 -5.76 -11.76 5.37
N THR A 93 -4.96 -11.46 4.35
CA THR A 93 -4.41 -12.37 3.34
C THR A 93 -2.97 -11.95 3.08
N TRP A 94 -2.21 -12.77 2.38
CA TRP A 94 -0.85 -12.42 1.97
C TRP A 94 -0.78 -11.05 1.27
N SER A 95 -1.73 -10.82 0.35
CA SER A 95 -1.81 -9.59 -0.47
C SER A 95 -2.23 -8.35 0.31
N THR A 96 -2.79 -8.54 1.50
CA THR A 96 -3.28 -7.46 2.38
C THR A 96 -2.49 -7.33 3.68
N GLY A 97 -1.49 -8.18 3.90
CA GLY A 97 -0.44 -7.99 4.91
C GLY A 97 -0.27 -9.11 5.94
N ASP A 98 -1.04 -10.20 5.87
CA ASP A 98 -0.85 -11.38 6.73
C ASP A 98 0.36 -12.19 6.23
N TRP A 99 1.53 -11.91 6.78
CA TRP A 99 2.80 -12.50 6.38
C TRP A 99 3.30 -13.56 7.36
N ASN A 100 2.60 -13.75 8.48
CA ASN A 100 2.88 -14.80 9.47
C ASN A 100 1.81 -15.90 9.53
N CYS A 101 0.76 -15.82 8.70
CA CYS A 101 -0.40 -16.72 8.66
C CYS A 101 -1.24 -16.74 9.94
N ASP A 102 -1.33 -15.63 10.69
CA ASP A 102 -2.17 -15.53 11.88
C ASP A 102 -3.58 -14.97 11.62
N GLY A 103 -3.86 -14.59 10.36
CA GLY A 103 -5.14 -14.07 9.91
C GLY A 103 -5.28 -12.55 10.02
N GLU A 104 -4.29 -11.85 10.58
CA GLU A 104 -4.31 -10.41 10.82
C GLU A 104 -3.13 -9.71 10.13
N PHE A 105 -3.33 -8.47 9.67
CA PHE A 105 -2.21 -7.59 9.33
C PHE A 105 -1.86 -6.73 10.54
N SER A 106 -0.78 -7.09 11.22
CA SER A 106 -0.35 -6.46 12.47
C SER A 106 1.09 -5.98 12.43
N THR A 107 1.53 -5.40 13.54
CA THR A 107 2.95 -5.09 13.75
C THR A 107 3.83 -6.35 13.67
N GLN A 108 3.31 -7.54 13.98
CA GLN A 108 4.08 -8.79 13.95
C GLN A 108 4.46 -9.18 12.51
N ASP A 109 3.56 -8.96 11.55
CA ASP A 109 3.80 -9.17 10.12
C ASP A 109 4.89 -8.25 9.61
N LEU A 110 4.85 -6.97 9.99
CA LEU A 110 5.92 -6.03 9.66
C LEU A 110 7.28 -6.53 10.16
N VAL A 111 7.32 -7.06 11.40
CA VAL A 111 8.54 -7.64 11.96
C VAL A 111 8.98 -8.86 11.15
N VAL A 112 8.07 -9.74 10.75
CA VAL A 112 8.36 -10.92 9.89
C VAL A 112 8.93 -10.48 8.54
N ALA A 113 8.29 -9.54 7.85
CA ALA A 113 8.79 -9.03 6.57
C ALA A 113 10.16 -8.36 6.69
N PHE A 114 10.48 -7.67 7.79
CA PHE A 114 11.83 -7.11 7.95
C PHE A 114 12.87 -8.13 8.42
N GLN A 115 12.47 -9.22 9.08
CA GLN A 115 13.38 -10.29 9.49
C GLN A 115 13.71 -11.26 8.36
N PHE A 116 12.71 -11.62 7.54
CA PHE A 116 12.79 -12.66 6.51
C PHE A 116 12.66 -12.13 5.08
N GLY A 117 12.32 -10.86 4.92
CA GLY A 117 12.23 -10.18 3.62
C GLY A 117 13.54 -9.54 3.18
N SER A 118 13.57 -9.07 1.93
CA SER A 118 14.69 -8.32 1.35
C SER A 118 14.24 -6.96 0.85
N PHE A 119 13.96 -6.04 1.79
CA PHE A 119 13.44 -4.72 1.43
C PHE A 119 14.41 -3.95 0.53
N VAL A 120 13.95 -3.58 -0.66
CA VAL A 120 14.66 -2.74 -1.61
C VAL A 120 14.08 -1.35 -1.54
N ALA A 121 14.82 -0.42 -0.92
CA ALA A 121 14.51 1.00 -1.09
C ALA A 121 14.62 1.33 -2.58
N ALA A 122 13.62 2.02 -3.13
CA ALA A 122 13.75 2.61 -4.46
C ALA A 122 15.09 3.32 -4.50
N ALA A 123 15.95 2.97 -5.45
CA ALA A 123 17.22 3.65 -5.61
C ALA A 123 16.88 5.14 -5.71
N GLU A 124 17.24 5.92 -4.69
CA GLU A 124 17.17 7.36 -4.79
C GLU A 124 18.00 7.65 -6.03
N THR A 125 17.34 8.10 -7.10
CA THR A 125 18.07 8.77 -8.16
C THR A 125 18.85 9.83 -7.42
N ALA A 126 20.16 9.62 -7.32
CA ALA A 126 21.10 10.57 -6.74
C ALA A 126 21.18 11.78 -7.67
N ASP A 127 20.06 12.44 -7.90
CA ASP A 127 20.00 13.82 -8.30
C ASP A 127 19.96 14.63 -7.01
N SER A 128 21.12 14.69 -6.37
CA SER A 128 21.39 15.46 -5.15
C SER A 128 21.39 16.98 -5.42
N SER A 129 20.39 17.50 -6.15
CA SER A 129 20.35 18.92 -6.52
C SER A 129 19.05 19.67 -6.17
N ALA A 130 18.03 19.02 -5.61
CA ALA A 130 16.87 19.73 -5.07
C ALA A 130 16.36 19.07 -3.79
N SER A 131 16.38 19.82 -2.69
CA SER A 131 15.80 19.38 -1.43
C SER A 131 14.28 19.19 -1.57
N PRO A 132 13.64 18.21 -0.91
CA PRO A 132 12.18 18.06 -0.92
C PRO A 132 11.45 19.33 -0.46
N VAL A 133 12.09 20.14 0.39
CA VAL A 133 11.54 21.45 0.80
C VAL A 133 11.57 22.50 -0.32
N ASP A 134 12.49 22.41 -1.27
CA ASP A 134 12.54 23.32 -2.43
C ASP A 134 11.48 22.95 -3.47
N ALA A 135 11.22 21.66 -3.68
CA ALA A 135 10.18 21.18 -4.60
C ALA A 135 8.76 21.56 -4.13
N VAL A 136 8.49 21.47 -2.82
CA VAL A 136 7.21 21.88 -2.23
C VAL A 136 7.02 23.40 -2.29
N PHE A 137 8.10 24.19 -2.16
CA PHE A 137 8.02 25.65 -2.31
C PHE A 137 7.80 26.07 -3.78
N ALA A 138 8.45 25.38 -4.73
CA ALA A 138 8.29 25.64 -6.16
C ALA A 138 6.84 25.39 -6.64
N LEU A 139 6.19 24.31 -6.19
CA LEU A 139 4.82 23.99 -6.59
C LEU A 139 3.79 25.00 -6.03
N ARG A 140 4.02 25.52 -4.82
CA ARG A 140 3.11 26.51 -4.19
C ARG A 140 3.18 27.89 -4.83
N THR A 141 4.32 28.30 -5.38
CA THR A 141 4.42 29.64 -6.03
C THR A 141 3.74 29.71 -7.40
N SER A 142 3.53 28.58 -8.09
CA SER A 142 2.84 28.56 -9.38
C SER A 142 1.33 28.76 -9.22
N GLN A 143 0.71 28.00 -8.31
CA GLN A 143 -0.74 28.11 -8.08
C GLN A 143 -1.13 29.45 -7.44
N VAL A 144 -0.33 29.97 -6.49
CA VAL A 144 -0.63 31.27 -5.86
C VAL A 144 -0.53 32.42 -6.86
N ARG A 145 0.46 32.41 -7.77
CA ARG A 145 0.59 33.45 -8.82
C ARG A 145 -0.57 33.40 -9.82
N HIS A 146 -1.10 32.21 -10.13
CA HIS A 146 -2.28 32.09 -11.00
C HIS A 146 -3.53 32.68 -10.34
N TRP A 147 -3.80 32.34 -9.08
CA TRP A 147 -4.94 32.90 -8.33
C TRP A 147 -4.86 34.42 -8.13
N GLN A 148 -3.66 34.95 -7.86
CA GLN A 148 -3.46 36.38 -7.63
C GLN A 148 -3.63 37.19 -8.94
N SER A 149 -3.17 36.65 -10.07
CA SER A 149 -3.41 37.25 -11.39
C SER A 149 -4.89 37.24 -11.78
N MET A 150 -5.64 36.21 -11.39
CA MET A 150 -7.10 36.16 -11.61
C MET A 150 -7.86 37.17 -10.75
N GLN A 151 -7.43 37.39 -9.50
CA GLN A 151 -8.03 38.42 -8.64
C GLN A 151 -7.74 39.85 -9.14
N GLU A 152 -6.53 40.13 -9.59
CA GLU A 152 -6.19 41.43 -10.19
C GLU A 152 -6.94 41.68 -11.51
N ALA A 153 -7.11 40.65 -12.35
CA ALA A 153 -7.92 40.74 -13.56
C ALA A 153 -9.42 41.00 -13.26
N ALA A 154 -9.96 40.35 -12.22
CA ALA A 154 -11.34 40.56 -11.79
C ALA A 154 -11.56 41.96 -11.19
N ALA A 155 -10.61 42.47 -10.40
CA ALA A 155 -10.69 43.81 -9.81
C ALA A 155 -10.62 44.93 -10.86
N ASN A 156 -9.90 44.72 -11.97
CA ASN A 156 -9.81 45.71 -13.05
C ASN A 156 -11.01 45.69 -14.02
N GLN A 157 -11.88 44.67 -13.96
CA GLN A 157 -13.08 44.59 -14.79
C GLN A 157 -14.28 45.35 -14.22
N GLU A 158 -14.23 45.78 -12.96
CA GLU A 158 -15.35 46.45 -12.27
C GLU A 158 -15.37 47.98 -12.49
N GLN A 159 -14.38 48.56 -13.19
CA GLN A 159 -14.31 50.00 -13.48
C GLN A 159 -14.98 50.42 -14.80
N VAL A 160 -15.53 49.49 -15.59
CA VAL A 160 -16.20 49.80 -16.86
C VAL A 160 -17.57 49.11 -16.92
N GLY A 161 -18.56 49.66 -16.23
CA GLY A 161 -19.92 49.13 -16.30
C GLY A 161 -20.90 49.85 -15.39
N ASP A 162 -21.51 50.91 -15.91
CA ASP A 162 -22.70 51.54 -15.33
C ASP A 162 -23.88 50.55 -15.42
N GLY A 163 -24.25 49.95 -14.28
CA GLY A 163 -25.33 48.95 -14.17
C GLY A 163 -25.80 48.77 -12.72
N PRO A 164 -27.09 48.49 -12.47
CA PRO A 164 -27.71 48.79 -11.18
C PRO A 164 -27.24 47.84 -10.06
N ALA A 165 -26.94 48.46 -8.92
CA ALA A 165 -26.41 47.84 -7.71
C ALA A 165 -27.28 46.69 -7.18
N LEU A 166 -26.80 45.45 -7.32
CA LEU A 166 -27.21 44.36 -6.46
C LEU A 166 -26.51 44.55 -5.11
N HIS A 167 -27.32 44.84 -4.09
CA HIS A 167 -26.91 45.08 -2.72
C HIS A 167 -26.44 43.76 -2.09
N VAL A 168 -25.21 43.34 -2.38
CA VAL A 168 -24.55 42.27 -1.64
C VAL A 168 -24.16 42.86 -0.29
N LYS A 169 -24.91 42.49 0.77
CA LYS A 169 -24.51 42.77 2.15
C LYS A 169 -23.11 42.18 2.34
N ARG A 170 -22.09 43.06 2.38
CA ARG A 170 -20.75 42.69 2.83
C ARG A 170 -20.91 42.12 4.23
N LEU A 171 -20.58 40.84 4.40
CA LEU A 171 -20.34 40.29 5.73
C LEU A 171 -19.17 41.08 6.30
N ASP A 172 -19.44 41.81 7.38
CA ASP A 172 -18.44 42.60 8.07
C ASP A 172 -17.38 41.65 8.64
N LYS A 173 -16.13 41.89 8.26
CA LYS A 173 -14.96 41.13 8.71
C LYS A 173 -14.90 41.08 10.25
N GLN A 174 -15.42 42.11 10.93
CA GLN A 174 -15.49 42.16 12.40
C GLN A 174 -16.42 41.08 13.00
N ALA A 175 -17.44 40.63 12.26
CA ALA A 175 -18.34 39.59 12.73
C ALA A 175 -17.72 38.18 12.71
N ILE A 176 -16.75 37.94 11.82
CA ILE A 176 -16.05 36.65 11.71
C ILE A 176 -14.95 36.54 12.77
N ASP A 177 -14.22 37.62 13.04
CA ASP A 177 -13.13 37.63 14.02
C ASP A 177 -13.63 37.45 15.47
N SER A 178 -14.89 37.78 15.74
CA SER A 178 -15.51 37.65 17.07
C SER A 178 -15.95 36.21 17.42
N LEU A 179 -15.99 35.29 16.44
CA LEU A 179 -16.42 33.90 16.63
C LEU A 179 -15.28 32.94 17.04
N PHE A 180 -14.02 33.39 17.00
CA PHE A 180 -12.83 32.56 17.28
C PHE A 180 -12.05 32.99 18.53
N GLN A 181 -12.66 33.76 19.44
CA GLN A 181 -12.07 34.09 20.75
C GLN A 181 -12.97 33.67 21.92
N ALA A 182 -13.25 32.36 22.02
CA ALA A 182 -13.74 31.74 23.25
C ALA A 182 -12.86 30.54 23.61
#